data_AF-A0A968PKG0-F1
#
_entry.id   AF-A0A968PKG0-F1
#
_cell.length_a   1.000
_cell.length_b   1.000
_cell.length_c   1.000
_cell.angle_alpha   90.00
_cell.angle_beta   90.00
_cell.angle_gamma   90.00
#
_symmetry.space_group_name_H-M   'P 1'
#
loop_
_entity.id
_entity.type
_entity.pdbx_description
1 polymer ?
#
loop_
_entity_poly.entity_id
_entity_poly.type
_entity_poly.pdbx_seq_one_letter_code
_entity_poly.pdbx_strand_id
1 'polypeptide(L)'
;MSVRLTIDVADMARVAAVVDRVAAADTEPLMTDIGAVLESSTRERIEETKTSPDGAAWPPNRAGTSTLLATGRHLRDSVAFIASADHVEVGAAWEFAHVHQFGATISAKNARLLSFMAGGQRVFAKQVTIPARPFVGLSDQDGRKVERLATDWLGRLLGGAP
;
A
#
# COMPACT_ATOMS: atom_id res chain seq x y z
N MET A 1 16.07 -57.60 23.38
CA MET A 1 14.76 -56.93 23.43
C MET A 1 14.67 -55.97 22.27
N SER A 2 13.58 -55.99 21.49
CA SER A 2 13.34 -55.02 20.42
C SER A 2 11.97 -54.36 20.62
N VAL A 3 11.90 -53.07 20.27
CA VAL A 3 10.65 -52.31 20.20
C VAL A 3 10.36 -52.05 18.73
N ARG A 4 9.11 -52.30 18.31
CA ARG A 4 8.61 -51.99 16.98
C ARG A 4 7.63 -50.84 17.10
N LEU A 5 7.95 -49.73 16.46
CA LEU A 5 7.03 -48.62 16.25
C LEU A 5 6.38 -48.82 14.87
N THR A 6 5.04 -48.82 14.82
CA THR A 6 4.28 -48.85 13.57
C THR A 6 3.54 -47.53 13.47
N ILE A 7 3.83 -46.73 12.45
CA ILE A 7 3.15 -45.46 12.19
C ILE A 7 2.15 -45.69 11.07
N ASP A 8 0.90 -45.25 11.27
CA ASP A 8 -0.10 -45.25 10.21
C ASP A 8 0.22 -44.13 9.20
N VAL A 9 0.54 -44.52 7.97
CA VAL A 9 0.94 -43.61 6.90
C VAL A 9 -0.25 -43.03 6.12
N ALA A 10 -1.49 -43.47 6.41
CA ALA A 10 -2.69 -42.88 5.81
C ALA A 10 -2.79 -41.38 6.12
N ASP A 11 -2.39 -40.97 7.33
CA ASP A 11 -2.33 -39.57 7.74
C ASP A 11 -1.26 -38.78 6.97
N MET A 12 -0.16 -39.41 6.56
CA MET A 12 0.88 -38.75 5.77
C MET A 12 0.45 -38.49 4.33
N ALA A 13 -0.33 -39.39 3.72
CA ALA A 13 -0.87 -39.19 2.38
C ALA A 13 -1.83 -37.99 2.34
N ARG A 14 -2.63 -37.79 3.40
CA ARG A 14 -3.51 -36.63 3.53
C ARG A 14 -2.73 -35.32 3.66
N VAL A 15 -1.64 -35.33 4.44
CA VAL A 15 -0.75 -34.17 4.57
C VAL A 15 -0.07 -33.85 3.24
N ALA A 16 0.43 -34.85 2.52
CA ALA A 16 1.02 -34.66 1.19
C ALA A 16 0.02 -34.02 0.21
N ALA A 17 -1.22 -34.50 0.16
CA ALA A 17 -2.26 -33.93 -0.70
C ALA A 17 -2.62 -32.47 -0.33
N VAL A 18 -2.51 -32.08 0.95
CA VAL A 18 -2.66 -30.68 1.37
C VAL A 18 -1.49 -29.83 0.89
N VAL A 19 -0.26 -30.31 1.07
CA VAL A 19 0.96 -29.61 0.64
C VAL A 19 0.94 -29.42 -0.88
N ASP A 20 0.58 -30.44 -1.65
CA ASP A 20 0.49 -30.37 -3.10
C ASP A 20 -0.57 -29.35 -3.56
N ARG A 21 -1.72 -29.30 -2.89
CA ARG A 21 -2.77 -28.29 -3.17
C ARG A 21 -2.28 -26.88 -2.90
N VAL A 22 -1.57 -26.65 -1.80
CA VAL A 22 -0.99 -25.33 -1.47
C VAL A 22 0.11 -24.96 -2.45
N ALA A 23 0.98 -25.91 -2.81
CA ALA A 23 2.08 -25.68 -3.73
C ALA A 23 1.61 -25.40 -5.17
N ALA A 24 0.48 -25.99 -5.59
CA ALA A 24 -0.10 -25.79 -6.91
C ALA A 24 -1.16 -24.67 -6.96
N ALA A 25 -1.44 -23.99 -5.85
CA ALA A 25 -2.51 -23.01 -5.78
C ALA A 25 -2.16 -21.74 -6.57
N ASP A 26 -3.13 -21.24 -7.33
CA ASP A 26 -3.06 -19.92 -7.92
C ASP A 26 -3.33 -18.85 -6.85
N THR A 27 -2.30 -18.09 -6.53
CA THR A 27 -2.31 -17.00 -5.54
C THR A 27 -2.57 -15.64 -6.15
N GLU A 28 -2.64 -15.50 -7.48
CA GLU A 28 -2.92 -14.22 -8.14
C GLU A 28 -4.27 -13.60 -7.71
N PRO A 29 -5.36 -14.37 -7.51
CA PRO A 29 -6.60 -13.83 -6.95
C PRO A 29 -6.42 -13.26 -5.54
N LEU A 30 -5.63 -13.90 -4.69
CA LEU A 30 -5.30 -13.40 -3.35
C LEU A 30 -4.49 -12.09 -3.44
N MET A 31 -3.47 -12.05 -4.31
CA MET A 31 -2.66 -10.84 -4.49
C MET A 31 -3.49 -9.68 -5.07
N THR A 32 -4.46 -9.97 -5.93
CA THR A 32 -5.43 -9.00 -6.45
C THR A 32 -6.29 -8.42 -5.34
N ASP A 33 -6.84 -9.26 -4.46
CA ASP A 33 -7.64 -8.81 -3.30
C ASP A 33 -6.81 -7.96 -2.33
N ILE A 34 -5.56 -8.36 -2.07
CA ILE A 34 -4.63 -7.59 -1.24
C ILE A 34 -4.36 -6.23 -1.90
N GLY A 35 -4.08 -6.20 -3.20
CA GLY A 35 -3.84 -4.98 -3.96
C GLY A 35 -5.01 -4.00 -3.87
N ALA A 36 -6.23 -4.49 -4.04
CA ALA A 36 -7.45 -3.68 -3.94
C ALA A 36 -7.62 -3.08 -2.53
N VAL A 37 -7.33 -3.85 -1.47
CA VAL A 37 -7.36 -3.34 -0.10
C VAL A 37 -6.33 -2.23 0.13
N LEU A 38 -5.10 -2.42 -0.34
CA LEU A 38 -4.01 -1.46 -0.17
C LEU A 38 -4.23 -0.18 -1.01
N GLU A 39 -4.75 -0.31 -2.22
CA GLU A 39 -5.18 0.80 -3.07
C GLU A 39 -6.29 1.61 -2.37
N SER A 40 -7.31 0.93 -1.86
CA SER A 40 -8.42 1.54 -1.14
C SER A 40 -7.94 2.28 0.13
N SER A 41 -7.07 1.66 0.93
CA SER A 41 -6.49 2.27 2.12
C SER A 41 -5.65 3.51 1.80
N THR A 42 -4.86 3.44 0.72
CA THR A 42 -4.08 4.58 0.24
C THR A 42 -4.98 5.75 -0.20
N ARG A 43 -6.09 5.46 -0.89
CA ARG A 43 -7.09 6.46 -1.26
C ARG A 43 -7.78 7.06 -0.04
N GLU A 44 -8.18 6.23 0.93
CA GLU A 44 -8.81 6.66 2.20
C GLU A 44 -7.91 7.65 2.96
N ARG A 45 -6.59 7.42 3.00
CA ARG A 45 -5.64 8.40 3.58
C ARG A 45 -5.69 9.74 2.89
N ILE A 46 -5.70 9.73 1.55
CA ILE A 46 -5.71 10.95 0.75
C ILE A 46 -7.06 11.67 0.83
N GLU A 47 -8.17 10.94 0.90
CA GLU A 47 -9.51 11.48 0.84
C GLU A 47 -10.01 11.96 2.19
N GLU A 48 -9.85 11.13 3.22
CA GLU A 48 -10.58 11.26 4.48
C GLU A 48 -9.64 11.51 5.65
N THR A 49 -8.73 10.57 5.95
CA THR A 49 -8.03 10.58 7.24
C THR A 49 -6.92 11.63 7.30
N LYS A 50 -6.30 11.96 6.17
CA LYS A 50 -5.13 12.87 6.07
C LYS A 50 -3.98 12.44 6.98
N THR A 51 -3.76 11.13 7.05
CA THR A 51 -2.73 10.51 7.89
C THR A 51 -1.79 9.65 7.08
N SER A 52 -0.57 9.51 7.61
CA SER A 52 0.42 8.54 7.17
C SER A 52 0.02 7.10 7.52
N PRO A 53 0.65 6.07 6.92
CA PRO A 53 0.39 4.67 7.26
C PRO A 53 0.60 4.32 8.74
N ASP A 54 1.47 5.05 9.44
CA ASP A 54 1.70 4.93 10.88
C ASP A 54 0.63 5.65 11.73
N GLY A 55 -0.35 6.30 11.11
CA GLY A 55 -1.42 7.06 11.75
C GLY A 55 -1.07 8.52 12.05
N ALA A 56 0.14 9.00 11.74
CA ALA A 56 0.51 10.38 11.99
C ALA A 56 -0.22 11.35 11.04
N ALA A 57 -0.83 12.41 11.57
CA ALA A 57 -1.48 13.44 10.75
C ALA A 57 -0.46 14.18 9.86
N TRP A 58 -0.81 14.40 8.60
CA TRP A 58 0.05 15.13 7.67
C TRP A 58 0.17 16.61 8.02
N PRO A 59 1.37 17.21 7.84
CA PRO A 59 1.53 18.65 7.95
C PRO A 59 0.60 19.39 6.96
N PRO A 60 -0.12 20.44 7.40
CA PRO A 60 -1.04 21.18 6.54
C PRO A 60 -0.30 21.83 5.36
N ASN A 61 -1.03 22.12 4.28
CA ASN A 61 -0.47 22.92 3.20
C ASN A 61 -0.65 24.43 3.48
N ARG A 62 0.20 25.25 2.86
CA ARG A 62 0.17 26.72 3.04
C ARG A 62 -1.05 27.39 2.39
N ALA A 63 -1.75 26.70 1.49
CA ALA A 63 -2.91 27.24 0.80
C ALA A 63 -4.22 27.08 1.62
N GLY A 64 -4.18 26.37 2.75
CA GLY A 64 -5.37 26.10 3.58
C GLY A 64 -6.39 25.17 2.92
N THR A 65 -6.02 24.47 1.85
CA THR A 65 -6.90 23.53 1.14
C THR A 65 -6.80 22.12 1.69
N SER A 66 -7.65 21.19 1.23
CA SER A 66 -7.53 19.77 1.56
C SER A 66 -6.16 19.22 1.14
N THR A 67 -5.37 18.78 2.12
CA THR A 67 -4.00 18.29 1.89
C THR A 67 -4.03 17.05 1.01
N LEU A 68 -3.21 17.06 -0.06
CA LEU A 68 -3.13 16.04 -1.11
C LEU A 68 -4.43 15.81 -1.93
N LEU A 69 -5.49 16.59 -1.68
CA LEU A 69 -6.80 16.44 -2.32
C LEU A 69 -7.41 17.79 -2.69
N ALA A 70 -6.61 18.73 -3.22
CA ALA A 70 -7.13 20.03 -3.65
C ALA A 70 -8.16 19.87 -4.78
N THR A 71 -7.87 19.00 -5.77
CA THR A 71 -8.79 18.68 -6.87
C THR A 71 -9.19 17.20 -6.91
N GLY A 72 -8.43 16.30 -6.26
CA GLY A 72 -8.60 14.84 -6.33
C GLY A 72 -8.11 14.20 -7.63
N ARG A 73 -8.14 14.93 -8.75
CA ARG A 73 -7.90 14.41 -10.12
C ARG A 73 -6.47 14.01 -10.48
N HIS A 74 -5.52 14.23 -9.57
CA HIS A 74 -4.11 13.94 -9.81
C HIS A 74 -3.69 12.79 -8.92
N LEU A 75 -3.20 13.11 -7.72
CA LEU A 75 -2.60 12.11 -6.84
C LEU A 75 -3.54 10.95 -6.51
N ARG A 76 -4.74 11.24 -6.00
CA ARG A 76 -5.74 10.24 -5.59
C ARG A 76 -6.18 9.34 -6.75
N ASP A 77 -6.51 9.94 -7.89
CA ASP A 77 -6.96 9.18 -9.08
C ASP A 77 -5.83 8.38 -9.73
N SER A 78 -4.56 8.75 -9.48
CA SER A 78 -3.40 8.01 -9.97
C SER A 78 -2.98 6.83 -9.10
N VAL A 79 -3.62 6.62 -7.94
CA VAL A 79 -3.35 5.46 -7.08
C VAL A 79 -3.85 4.19 -7.77
N ALA A 80 -2.99 3.19 -7.89
CA ALA A 80 -3.28 1.91 -8.53
C ALA A 80 -2.39 0.80 -7.94
N PHE A 81 -2.70 -0.45 -8.29
CA PHE A 81 -1.87 -1.60 -7.98
C PHE A 81 -1.63 -2.50 -9.20
N ILE A 82 -0.58 -3.30 -9.14
CA ILE A 82 -0.29 -4.41 -10.05
C ILE A 82 -0.12 -5.65 -9.19
N ALA A 83 -0.82 -6.72 -9.53
CA ALA A 83 -0.72 -8.01 -8.85
C ALA A 83 -0.15 -9.07 -9.80
N SER A 84 0.59 -10.01 -9.23
CA SER A 84 1.04 -11.25 -9.86
C SER A 84 0.80 -12.40 -8.89
N ALA A 85 1.16 -13.63 -9.24
CA ALA A 85 0.98 -14.77 -8.35
C ALA A 85 1.74 -14.60 -7.02
N ASP A 86 2.95 -14.05 -7.03
CA ASP A 86 3.85 -14.03 -5.87
C ASP A 86 4.04 -12.66 -5.21
N HIS A 87 3.53 -11.59 -5.82
CA HIS A 87 3.69 -10.24 -5.30
C HIS A 87 2.55 -9.29 -5.71
N VAL A 88 2.49 -8.17 -5.00
CA VAL A 88 1.63 -7.04 -5.32
C VAL A 88 2.39 -5.74 -5.09
N GLU A 89 2.27 -4.82 -6.05
CA GLU A 89 2.82 -3.47 -5.98
C GLU A 89 1.70 -2.46 -5.93
N VAL A 90 1.75 -1.51 -5.00
CA VAL A 90 0.76 -0.42 -4.87
C VAL A 90 1.50 0.90 -4.89
N GLY A 91 0.99 1.86 -5.64
CA GLY A 91 1.65 3.16 -5.78
C GLY A 91 0.74 4.22 -6.39
N ALA A 92 1.34 5.34 -6.78
CA ALA A 92 0.67 6.42 -7.49
C ALA A 92 1.47 6.81 -8.72
N ALA A 93 0.82 6.83 -9.89
CA ALA A 93 1.46 7.10 -11.17
C ALA A 93 1.72 8.60 -11.45
N TRP A 94 1.16 9.50 -10.65
CA TRP A 94 1.35 10.94 -10.85
C TRP A 94 2.83 11.32 -10.63
N GLU A 95 3.42 12.05 -11.57
CA GLU A 95 4.86 12.36 -11.57
C GLU A 95 5.34 13.05 -10.28
N PHE A 96 4.48 13.83 -9.61
CA PHE A 96 4.81 14.53 -8.35
C PHE A 96 4.44 13.74 -7.09
N ALA A 97 3.97 12.50 -7.21
CA ALA A 97 3.65 11.64 -6.07
C ALA A 97 4.85 11.48 -5.13
N HIS A 98 6.05 11.24 -5.68
CA HIS A 98 7.28 11.05 -4.91
C HIS A 98 7.64 12.28 -4.04
N VAL A 99 7.36 13.50 -4.51
CA VAL A 99 7.60 14.75 -3.76
C VAL A 99 6.76 14.77 -2.49
N HIS A 100 5.55 14.22 -2.52
CA HIS A 100 4.70 14.13 -1.35
C HIS A 100 5.01 12.91 -0.50
N GLN A 101 5.35 11.77 -1.10
CA GLN A 101 5.72 10.57 -0.35
C GLN A 101 6.97 10.80 0.51
N PHE A 102 8.01 11.42 -0.06
CA PHE A 102 9.33 11.54 0.59
C PHE A 102 9.68 12.97 1.02
N GLY A 103 8.88 13.96 0.64
CA GLY A 103 9.25 15.37 0.76
C GLY A 103 10.22 15.81 -0.33
N ALA A 104 10.44 17.11 -0.44
CA ALA A 104 11.41 17.67 -1.37
C ALA A 104 11.91 19.04 -0.92
N THR A 105 13.10 19.41 -1.39
CA THR A 105 13.62 20.77 -1.27
C THR A 105 13.89 21.34 -2.65
N ILE A 106 13.25 22.47 -2.96
CA ILE A 106 13.35 23.16 -4.25
C ILE A 106 14.13 24.45 -4.00
N SER A 107 15.18 24.70 -4.78
CA SER A 107 15.99 25.92 -4.69
C SER A 107 16.10 26.61 -6.05
N ALA A 108 16.28 27.93 -6.03
CA ALA A 108 16.56 28.68 -7.25
C ALA A 108 17.95 28.30 -7.81
N LYS A 109 18.03 27.93 -9.10
CA LYS A 109 19.29 27.55 -9.76
C LYS A 109 19.87 28.68 -10.62
N ASN A 110 19.06 29.27 -11.49
CA ASN A 110 19.49 30.26 -12.49
C ASN A 110 19.02 31.69 -12.18
N ALA A 111 18.39 31.89 -11.02
CA ALA A 111 17.85 33.18 -10.59
C ALA A 111 18.10 33.37 -9.10
N ARG A 112 17.99 34.62 -8.61
CA ARG A 112 18.21 34.95 -7.19
C ARG A 112 17.13 34.36 -6.27
N LEU A 113 15.89 34.25 -6.75
CA LEU A 113 14.72 33.78 -6.00
C LEU A 113 13.80 32.96 -6.91
N LEU A 114 13.16 31.95 -6.33
CA LEU A 114 11.95 31.34 -6.87
C LEU A 114 10.82 32.39 -6.88
N SER A 115 9.91 32.29 -7.84
CA SER A 115 8.71 33.12 -7.94
C SER A 115 7.52 32.25 -8.32
N PHE A 116 6.54 32.10 -7.44
CA PHE A 116 5.35 31.28 -7.66
C PHE A 116 4.13 31.85 -6.94
N MET A 117 2.93 31.37 -7.30
CA MET A 117 1.68 31.74 -6.63
C MET A 117 1.35 30.69 -5.57
N ALA A 118 0.98 31.14 -4.36
CA ALA A 118 0.47 30.27 -3.30
C ALA A 118 -0.62 31.01 -2.52
N GLY A 119 -1.78 30.38 -2.31
CA GLY A 119 -2.91 31.02 -1.61
C GLY A 119 -3.38 32.33 -2.25
N GLY A 120 -3.28 32.44 -3.59
CA GLY A 120 -3.64 33.66 -4.32
C GLY A 120 -2.61 34.80 -4.25
N GLN A 121 -1.50 34.62 -3.52
CA GLN A 121 -0.44 35.61 -3.38
C GLN A 121 0.83 35.21 -4.11
N ARG A 122 1.59 36.19 -4.60
CA ARG A 122 2.92 35.96 -5.19
C ARG A 122 3.95 35.81 -4.09
N VAL A 123 4.67 34.69 -4.10
CA VAL A 123 5.69 34.33 -3.12
C VAL A 123 7.07 34.31 -3.77
N PHE A 124 8.05 34.90 -3.09
CA PHE A 124 9.46 34.84 -3.46
C PHE A 124 10.27 34.14 -2.38
N ALA A 125 11.10 33.16 -2.75
CA ALA A 125 11.91 32.40 -1.80
C ALA A 125 13.23 31.95 -2.43
N LYS A 126 14.32 31.90 -1.64
CA LYS A 126 15.57 31.27 -2.11
C LYS A 126 15.41 29.74 -2.23
N GLN A 127 14.67 29.16 -1.30
CA GLN A 127 14.43 27.73 -1.18
C GLN A 127 13.04 27.49 -0.56
N VAL A 128 12.41 26.39 -0.97
CA VAL A 128 11.15 25.89 -0.41
C VAL A 128 11.33 24.43 -0.02
N THR A 129 10.93 24.10 1.20
CA THR A 129 10.85 22.73 1.68
C THR A 129 9.39 22.27 1.67
N ILE A 130 9.14 21.16 1.00
CA ILE A 130 7.88 20.45 0.98
C ILE A 130 8.01 19.30 2.00
N PRO A 131 7.22 19.28 3.08
CA PRO A 131 7.29 18.20 4.05
C PRO A 131 6.76 16.90 3.44
N ALA A 132 7.33 15.78 3.88
CA ALA A 132 6.84 14.45 3.57
C ALA A 132 5.43 14.26 4.13
N ARG A 133 4.60 13.60 3.34
CA ARG A 133 3.24 13.18 3.64
C ARG A 133 3.06 11.77 3.08
N PRO A 134 3.73 10.76 3.67
CA PRO A 134 3.62 9.39 3.21
C PRO A 134 2.15 8.97 3.11
N PHE A 135 1.74 8.45 1.96
CA PHE A 135 0.38 7.98 1.73
C PHE A 135 0.36 6.53 1.27
N VAL A 136 1.39 6.11 0.51
CA VAL A 136 1.66 4.70 0.22
C VAL A 136 2.38 4.07 1.41
N GLY A 137 1.92 2.90 1.82
CA GLY A 137 2.54 2.08 2.85
C GLY A 137 1.52 1.18 3.56
N LEU A 138 2.04 0.27 4.36
CA LEU A 138 1.25 -0.67 5.14
C LEU A 138 1.01 -0.13 6.54
N SER A 139 -0.25 0.10 6.91
CA SER A 139 -0.62 0.35 8.31
C SER A 139 -0.87 -0.95 9.06
N ASP A 140 -0.91 -0.89 10.40
CA ASP A 140 -1.29 -2.03 11.22
C ASP A 140 -2.69 -2.57 10.86
N GLN A 141 -3.61 -1.69 10.47
CA GLN A 141 -4.96 -2.09 10.05
C GLN A 141 -4.92 -2.81 8.70
N ASP A 142 -4.08 -2.35 7.77
CA ASP A 142 -3.89 -3.03 6.49
C ASP A 142 -3.29 -4.40 6.70
N GLY A 143 -2.26 -4.53 7.54
CA GLY A 143 -1.65 -5.82 7.89
C GLY A 143 -2.70 -6.84 8.37
N ARG A 144 -3.60 -6.41 9.28
CA ARG A 144 -4.72 -7.26 9.74
C ARG A 144 -5.75 -7.57 8.66
N LYS A 145 -5.94 -6.71 7.66
CA LYS A 145 -6.81 -7.00 6.50
C LYS A 145 -6.16 -8.03 5.59
N VAL A 146 -4.86 -7.88 5.30
CA VAL A 146 -4.07 -8.81 4.49
C VAL A 146 -4.01 -10.19 5.13
N GLU A 147 -3.74 -10.28 6.43
CA GLU A 147 -3.71 -11.55 7.17
C GLU A 147 -5.06 -12.29 7.09
N ARG A 148 -6.17 -11.55 7.23
CA ARG A 148 -7.52 -12.13 7.08
C ARG A 148 -7.77 -12.63 5.66
N LEU A 149 -7.43 -11.86 4.63
CA LEU A 149 -7.55 -12.30 3.24
C LEU A 149 -6.75 -13.59 2.99
N ALA A 150 -5.51 -13.65 3.47
CA ALA A 150 -4.66 -14.82 3.32
C ALA A 150 -5.22 -16.05 4.06
N THR A 151 -5.70 -15.87 5.30
CA THR A 151 -6.28 -16.95 6.10
C THR A 151 -7.59 -17.45 5.51
N ASP A 152 -8.45 -16.55 5.03
CA ASP A 152 -9.71 -16.90 4.37
C ASP A 152 -9.46 -17.62 3.05
N TRP A 153 -8.47 -17.18 2.27
CA TRP A 153 -8.06 -17.85 1.04
C TRP A 153 -7.52 -19.25 1.32
N LEU A 154 -6.64 -19.42 2.31
CA LEU A 154 -6.16 -20.73 2.76
C LEU A 154 -7.31 -21.61 3.25
N GLY A 155 -8.24 -21.06 4.04
CA GLY A 155 -9.41 -21.77 4.52
C GLY A 155 -10.28 -22.32 3.37
N ARG A 156 -10.50 -21.52 2.32
CA ARG A 156 -11.22 -21.95 1.12
C ARG A 156 -10.44 -23.02 0.34
N LEU A 157 -9.13 -22.84 0.19
CA LEU A 157 -8.28 -23.81 -0.51
C LEU A 157 -8.25 -25.17 0.20
N LEU A 158 -8.19 -25.17 1.53
CA LEU A 158 -8.11 -26.37 2.35
C LEU A 158 -9.48 -27.04 2.54
N GLY A 159 -10.53 -26.23 2.71
CA GLY A 159 -11.93 -26.66 2.82
C GLY A 159 -12.57 -27.09 1.49
N GLY A 160 -11.89 -26.85 0.36
CA GLY A 160 -12.27 -27.30 -0.98
C GLY A 160 -11.65 -28.65 -1.35
N ALA A 161 -12.11 -29.74 -0.73
CA ALA A 161 -12.11 -31.11 -1.25
C ALA A 161 -13.20 -31.88 -0.47
N PRO A 162 -14.01 -32.71 -1.14
CA PRO A 162 -15.45 -32.91 -0.89
C PRO A 162 -15.85 -33.27 0.54
#